data_AF-A0A250VT37-F1
#
_entry.id   AF-A0A250VT37-F1
#
_cell.length_a   1.000
_cell.length_b   1.000
_cell.length_c   1.000
_cell.angle_alpha   90.00
_cell.angle_beta   90.00
_cell.angle_gamma   90.00
#
_symmetry.space_group_name_H-M   'P 1'
#
loop_
_entity.id
_entity.type
_entity.pdbx_description
1 polymer ?
#
loop_
_entity_poly.entity_id
_entity_poly.type
_entity_poly.pdbx_seq_one_letter_code
_entity_poly.pdbx_strand_id
1 'polypeptide(L)'
;MSVLTLMPAETELSVHVEQKQDLAGGIAAAVFDSRARTYRYLLTRIWDSTIAPAVFVMLNPSTADAMDDDPTIRRCTSFARREGAGGLVVVNLFALCSTDPRALRHHPDPVGPVNDAFIRRATASASTVVVAWGAAGVEHNGRGARIAETLRARGVQLQCLGQTSTGQPRHPLYLPGVAVLEPYGAAA
;
A
#
# COMPACT_ATOMS: atom_id res chain seq x y z
N MET A 1 0.32 8.16 15.34
CA MET A 1 -0.16 8.27 13.95
C MET A 1 -1.64 7.89 13.86
N SER A 2 -2.47 8.66 13.15
CA SER A 2 -3.92 8.41 12.94
C SER A 2 -4.26 8.35 11.45
N VAL A 3 -5.37 7.71 11.06
CA VAL A 3 -5.86 7.73 9.67
C VAL A 3 -6.02 9.16 9.14
N LEU A 4 -6.45 10.10 9.99
CA LEU A 4 -6.58 11.52 9.65
C LEU A 4 -5.23 12.15 9.27
N THR A 5 -4.14 11.77 9.94
CA THR A 5 -2.80 12.29 9.60
C THR A 5 -2.31 11.78 8.24
N LEU A 6 -2.90 10.71 7.73
CA LEU A 6 -2.61 10.11 6.43
C LEU A 6 -3.53 10.61 5.31
N MET A 7 -4.55 11.42 5.64
CA MET A 7 -5.38 12.05 4.62
C MET A 7 -4.61 13.20 3.95
N PRO A 8 -4.58 13.27 2.61
CA PRO A 8 -4.00 14.42 1.93
C PRO A 8 -4.84 15.68 2.20
N ALA A 9 -4.18 16.83 2.39
CA ALA A 9 -4.87 18.09 2.70
C ALA A 9 -5.71 18.64 1.53
N GLU A 10 -5.46 18.16 0.30
CA GLU A 10 -6.01 18.69 -0.95
C GLU A 10 -7.17 17.85 -1.51
N THR A 11 -7.72 16.90 -0.73
CA THR A 11 -8.87 16.11 -1.19
C THR A 11 -10.19 16.88 -1.03
N GLU A 12 -10.65 17.54 -2.09
CA GLU A 12 -12.03 18.03 -2.22
C GLU A 12 -13.07 16.90 -2.25
N LEU A 13 -12.62 15.65 -2.48
CA LEU A 13 -13.49 14.48 -2.45
C LEU A 13 -13.87 14.11 -1.01
N SER A 14 -15.18 14.04 -0.76
CA SER A 14 -15.70 13.35 0.42
C SER A 14 -15.32 11.88 0.35
N VAL A 15 -14.52 11.39 1.30
CA VAL A 15 -14.15 9.98 1.43
C VAL A 15 -15.01 9.29 2.49
N HIS A 16 -15.11 7.97 2.40
CA HIS A 16 -15.69 7.15 3.45
C HIS A 16 -14.58 6.47 4.25
N VAL A 17 -14.56 6.70 5.57
CA VAL A 17 -13.59 6.07 6.48
C VAL A 17 -14.28 5.01 7.32
N GLU A 18 -13.70 3.82 7.31
CA GLU A 18 -14.05 2.74 8.21
C GLU A 18 -12.92 2.53 9.19
N GLN A 19 -13.23 2.38 10.48
CA GLN A 19 -12.22 2.22 11.52
C GLN A 19 -12.74 1.33 12.65
N LYS A 20 -11.82 0.53 13.22
CA LYS A 20 -12.01 -0.17 14.49
C LYS A 20 -10.78 0.00 15.38
N GLN A 21 -10.99 -0.14 16.68
CA GLN A 21 -9.93 -0.20 17.67
C GLN A 21 -10.02 -1.55 18.40
N ASP A 22 -8.89 -2.22 18.57
CA ASP A 22 -8.82 -3.46 19.36
C ASP A 22 -8.66 -3.16 20.86
N LEU A 23 -8.79 -4.19 21.70
CA LEU A 23 -8.68 -4.08 23.15
C LEU A 23 -7.29 -3.64 23.63
N ALA A 24 -6.25 -3.85 22.83
CA ALA A 24 -4.88 -3.40 23.11
C ALA A 24 -4.63 -1.95 22.64
N GLY A 25 -5.65 -1.29 22.09
CA GLY A 25 -5.58 0.07 21.59
C GLY A 25 -5.06 0.20 20.15
N GLY A 26 -4.81 -0.91 19.46
CA GLY A 26 -4.44 -0.93 18.05
C GLY A 26 -5.58 -0.44 17.16
N ILE A 27 -5.25 0.34 16.12
CA ILE A 27 -6.23 0.97 15.23
C ILE A 27 -6.10 0.37 13.83
N ALA A 28 -7.20 -0.19 13.33
CA ALA A 28 -7.34 -0.62 11.94
C ALA A 28 -8.30 0.33 11.21
N ALA A 29 -7.92 0.81 10.04
CA ALA A 29 -8.77 1.68 9.24
C ALA A 29 -8.64 1.39 7.73
N ALA A 30 -9.68 1.76 6.99
CA ALA A 30 -9.70 1.77 5.53
C ALA A 30 -10.34 3.07 5.04
N VAL A 31 -9.79 3.65 3.97
CA VAL A 31 -10.31 4.88 3.36
C VAL A 31 -10.77 4.56 1.95
N PHE A 32 -12.04 4.80 1.68
CA PHE A 32 -12.71 4.55 0.41
C PHE A 32 -13.22 5.84 -0.23
N ASP A 33 -13.53 5.81 -1.52
CA ASP A 33 -14.25 6.89 -2.20
C ASP A 33 -15.64 7.13 -1.61
N SER A 34 -16.33 6.05 -1.22
CA SER A 34 -17.72 6.10 -0.78
C SER A 34 -18.09 4.81 -0.03
N ARG A 35 -19.34 4.72 0.43
CA ARG A 35 -19.89 3.47 1.00
C ARG A 35 -20.00 2.32 -0.01
N ALA A 36 -19.96 2.62 -1.32
CA ALA A 36 -19.95 1.60 -2.36
C ALA A 36 -18.58 0.92 -2.49
N ARG A 37 -17.52 1.50 -1.90
CA ARG A 37 -16.15 0.96 -1.86
C ARG A 37 -15.56 0.65 -3.25
N THR A 38 -15.87 1.45 -4.26
CA THR A 38 -15.31 1.29 -5.62
C THR A 38 -13.80 1.44 -5.62
N TYR A 39 -13.30 2.43 -4.90
CA TYR A 39 -11.88 2.70 -4.73
C TYR A 39 -11.48 2.64 -3.26
N ARG A 40 -10.39 1.94 -2.94
CA ARG A 40 -9.75 2.00 -1.62
C ARG A 40 -8.39 2.66 -1.74
N TYR A 41 -8.26 3.83 -1.15
CA TYR A 41 -7.05 4.63 -1.20
C TYR A 41 -6.02 4.25 -0.14
N LEU A 42 -6.48 3.72 1.00
CA LEU A 42 -5.63 3.45 2.15
C LEU A 42 -6.19 2.29 2.97
N LEU A 43 -5.29 1.45 3.50
CA LEU A 43 -5.58 0.49 4.56
C LEU A 43 -4.49 0.59 5.63
N THR A 44 -4.86 0.61 6.90
CA THR A 44 -3.91 0.72 8.02
C THR A 44 -4.13 -0.34 9.08
N ARG A 45 -3.04 -0.76 9.72
CA ARG A 45 -2.99 -1.52 10.98
C ARG A 45 -1.92 -0.88 11.86
N ILE A 46 -2.30 -0.05 12.81
CA ILE A 46 -1.37 0.66 13.69
C ILE A 46 -1.42 0.02 15.08
N TRP A 47 -0.30 -0.53 15.56
CA TRP A 47 -0.20 -1.13 16.90
C TRP A 47 0.64 -0.30 17.87
N ASP A 48 1.53 0.54 17.35
CA ASP A 48 2.26 1.54 18.13
C ASP A 48 2.26 2.86 17.37
N SER A 49 1.55 3.84 17.92
CA SER A 49 1.35 5.13 17.28
C SER A 49 2.56 6.09 17.41
N THR A 50 3.55 5.72 18.22
CA THR A 50 4.78 6.47 18.49
C THR A 50 5.91 6.11 17.52
N ILE A 51 5.80 4.95 16.85
CA ILE A 51 6.76 4.47 15.85
C ILE A 51 6.14 4.63 14.46
N ALA A 52 6.94 5.07 13.48
CA ALA A 52 6.48 5.19 12.10
C ALA A 52 6.08 3.82 11.50
N PRO A 53 5.02 3.76 10.69
CA PRO A 53 4.60 2.52 10.06
C PRO A 53 5.44 2.17 8.83
N ALA A 54 5.48 0.89 8.48
CA ALA A 54 5.95 0.44 7.18
C ALA A 54 4.83 0.65 6.14
N VAL A 55 5.18 1.22 4.99
CA VAL A 55 4.25 1.41 3.87
C VAL A 55 4.52 0.36 2.81
N PHE A 56 3.49 -0.38 2.41
CA PHE A 56 3.54 -1.32 1.30
C PHE A 56 2.79 -0.71 0.11
N VAL A 57 3.49 -0.56 -1.03
CA VAL A 57 2.91 -0.12 -2.31
C VAL A 57 2.62 -1.34 -3.18
N MET A 58 1.35 -1.72 -3.26
CA MET A 58 0.89 -2.96 -3.89
C MET A 58 0.15 -2.69 -5.21
N LEU A 59 -0.39 -3.72 -5.87
CA LEU A 59 -1.01 -3.54 -7.19
C LEU A 59 -2.38 -2.85 -7.11
N ASN A 60 -3.38 -3.53 -6.56
CA ASN A 60 -4.73 -3.03 -6.38
C ASN A 60 -5.40 -3.66 -5.14
N PRO A 61 -6.35 -2.97 -4.50
CA PRO A 61 -7.14 -3.52 -3.42
C PRO A 61 -7.90 -4.78 -3.80
N SER A 62 -7.84 -5.78 -2.92
CA SER A 62 -8.76 -6.93 -2.89
C SER A 62 -9.84 -6.71 -1.82
N THR A 63 -10.25 -7.75 -1.11
CA THR A 63 -11.40 -7.75 -0.17
C THR A 63 -11.13 -7.20 1.22
N ALA A 64 -9.86 -7.04 1.65
CA ALA A 64 -9.57 -6.58 3.01
C ALA A 64 -10.23 -5.23 3.33
N ASP A 65 -10.68 -5.03 4.55
CA ASP A 65 -11.23 -3.75 5.01
C ASP A 65 -10.74 -3.45 6.43
N ALA A 66 -11.39 -2.54 7.15
CA ALA A 66 -11.01 -2.27 8.54
C ALA A 66 -11.26 -3.48 9.47
N MET A 67 -12.13 -4.41 9.08
CA MET A 67 -12.62 -5.51 9.91
C MET A 67 -11.80 -6.78 9.69
N ASP A 68 -11.53 -7.15 8.44
CA ASP A 68 -10.91 -8.45 8.13
C ASP A 68 -9.58 -8.31 7.39
N ASP A 69 -8.59 -9.09 7.85
CA ASP A 69 -7.31 -9.25 7.17
C ASP A 69 -7.37 -10.42 6.19
N ASP A 70 -7.04 -10.15 4.92
CA ASP A 70 -6.79 -11.21 3.94
C ASP A 70 -5.37 -11.82 4.13
N PRO A 71 -5.03 -12.94 3.45
CA PRO A 71 -3.70 -13.55 3.55
C PRO A 71 -2.54 -12.60 3.22
N THR A 72 -2.76 -11.64 2.32
CA THR A 72 -1.75 -10.65 1.92
C THR A 72 -1.50 -9.67 3.05
N ILE A 73 -2.55 -9.15 3.67
CA ILE A 73 -2.43 -8.20 4.80
C ILE A 73 -1.75 -8.87 5.99
N ARG A 74 -2.11 -10.12 6.34
CA ARG A 74 -1.40 -10.86 7.40
C ARG A 74 0.09 -11.01 7.13
N ARG A 75 0.45 -11.27 5.86
CA ARG A 75 1.85 -11.39 5.43
C ARG A 75 2.58 -10.05 5.53
N CYS A 76 2.01 -8.97 5.01
CA CYS A 76 2.59 -7.63 5.11
C CYS A 76 2.75 -7.19 6.58
N THR A 77 1.76 -7.47 7.43
CA THR A 77 1.83 -7.18 8.88
C THR A 77 2.99 -7.93 9.54
N SER A 78 3.19 -9.20 9.17
CA SER A 78 4.32 -9.99 9.70
C SER A 78 5.67 -9.39 9.31
N PHE A 79 5.83 -8.96 8.06
CA PHE A 79 7.03 -8.26 7.61
C PHE A 79 7.21 -6.93 8.33
N ALA A 80 6.17 -6.08 8.39
CA ALA A 80 6.23 -4.80 9.07
C ALA A 80 6.61 -4.91 10.56
N ARG A 81 6.10 -5.93 11.26
CA ARG A 81 6.52 -6.22 12.65
C ARG A 81 7.98 -6.67 12.76
N ARG A 82 8.44 -7.51 11.83
CA ARG A 82 9.85 -7.96 11.79
C ARG A 82 10.81 -6.78 11.60
N GLU A 83 10.42 -5.81 10.77
CA GLU A 83 11.20 -4.58 10.53
C GLU A 83 11.04 -3.52 11.63
N GLY A 84 10.40 -3.85 12.75
CA GLY A 84 10.28 -2.95 13.91
C GLY A 84 9.36 -1.75 13.70
N ALA A 85 8.45 -1.79 12.71
CA ALA A 85 7.52 -0.69 12.46
C ALA A 85 6.44 -0.58 13.55
N GLY A 86 5.85 0.61 13.70
CA GLY A 86 4.69 0.85 14.58
C GLY A 86 3.34 0.46 13.96
N GLY A 87 3.36 0.11 12.68
CA GLY A 87 2.16 -0.28 11.95
C GLY A 87 2.45 -0.72 10.53
N LEU A 88 1.40 -1.19 9.87
CA LEU A 88 1.32 -1.40 8.43
C LEU A 88 0.40 -0.33 7.82
N VAL A 89 0.86 0.27 6.74
CA VAL A 89 0.04 1.06 5.82
C VAL A 89 0.13 0.42 4.45
N VAL A 90 -1.01 0.19 3.79
CA VAL A 90 -1.05 -0.32 2.42
C VAL A 90 -1.70 0.74 1.53
N VAL A 91 -0.95 1.12 0.50
CA VAL A 91 -1.43 1.90 -0.65
C VAL A 91 -1.23 1.05 -1.90
N ASN A 92 -1.92 1.39 -2.98
CA ASN A 92 -1.90 0.58 -4.19
C ASN A 92 -1.61 1.45 -5.41
N LEU A 93 -0.95 0.88 -6.42
CA LEU A 93 -0.81 1.52 -7.72
C LEU A 93 -2.18 1.90 -8.24
N PHE A 94 -3.19 1.05 -8.11
CA PHE A 94 -4.55 1.33 -8.55
C PHE A 94 -5.49 1.30 -7.35
N ALA A 95 -6.41 2.25 -7.22
CA ALA A 95 -7.34 2.24 -6.10
C ALA A 95 -8.54 1.30 -6.34
N LEU A 96 -8.78 0.84 -7.57
CA LEU A 96 -9.94 0.01 -7.90
C LEU A 96 -9.95 -1.28 -7.07
N CYS A 97 -11.02 -1.49 -6.30
CA CYS A 97 -11.26 -2.71 -5.56
C CYS A 97 -11.66 -3.85 -6.52
N SER A 98 -10.79 -4.85 -6.65
CA SER A 98 -11.05 -6.05 -7.46
C SER A 98 -10.18 -7.22 -7.02
N THR A 99 -10.78 -8.41 -6.91
CA THR A 99 -10.04 -9.67 -6.71
C THR A 99 -9.36 -10.18 -7.98
N ASP A 100 -9.78 -9.70 -9.16
CA ASP A 100 -9.17 -9.99 -10.45
C ASP A 100 -8.41 -8.75 -10.96
N PRO A 101 -7.05 -8.77 -11.00
CA PRO A 101 -6.25 -7.69 -11.55
C PRO A 101 -6.56 -7.38 -13.03
N ARG A 102 -7.16 -8.31 -13.77
CA ARG A 102 -7.53 -8.06 -15.18
C ARG A 102 -8.60 -6.97 -15.30
N ALA A 103 -9.41 -6.76 -14.27
CA ALA A 103 -10.40 -5.68 -14.22
C ALA A 103 -9.77 -4.29 -14.42
N LEU A 104 -8.50 -4.12 -14.01
CA LEU A 104 -7.76 -2.87 -14.17
C LEU A 104 -7.60 -2.45 -15.64
N ARG A 105 -7.63 -3.41 -16.59
CA ARG A 105 -7.53 -3.12 -18.03
C ARG A 105 -8.85 -2.66 -18.64
N HIS A 106 -9.96 -2.98 -17.98
CA HIS A 106 -11.30 -2.75 -18.50
C HIS A 106 -12.02 -1.59 -17.80
N HIS A 107 -11.53 -1.18 -16.63
CA HIS A 107 -12.05 -0.02 -15.93
C HIS A 107 -11.56 1.28 -16.60
N PRO A 108 -12.42 2.29 -16.81
CA PRO A 108 -12.04 3.55 -17.48
C PRO A 108 -11.03 4.37 -16.66
N ASP A 109 -11.10 4.29 -15.33
CA ASP A 109 -10.14 4.93 -14.42
C ASP A 109 -9.81 3.97 -13.27
N PRO A 110 -8.90 3.00 -13.45
CA PRO A 110 -8.54 2.08 -12.37
C PRO A 110 -7.68 2.77 -11.28
N VAL A 111 -7.08 3.92 -11.60
CA VAL A 111 -6.22 4.67 -10.70
C VAL A 111 -7.05 5.27 -9.59
N GLY A 112 -8.18 5.86 -9.94
CA GLY A 112 -9.05 6.58 -9.03
C GLY A 112 -8.58 8.02 -8.81
N PRO A 113 -9.50 8.95 -8.49
CA PRO A 113 -9.27 10.39 -8.62
C PRO A 113 -8.19 10.95 -7.69
N VAL A 114 -7.98 10.36 -6.51
CA VAL A 114 -7.12 10.92 -5.46
C VAL A 114 -6.03 9.96 -5.00
N ASN A 115 -5.85 8.83 -5.69
CA ASN A 115 -4.96 7.76 -5.26
C ASN A 115 -3.49 8.20 -5.15
N ASP A 116 -3.00 8.97 -6.12
CA ASP A 116 -1.61 9.44 -6.13
C ASP A 116 -1.31 10.35 -4.92
N ALA A 117 -2.30 11.09 -4.42
CA ALA A 117 -2.14 11.92 -3.22
C ALA A 117 -1.99 11.06 -1.96
N PHE A 118 -2.77 9.99 -1.84
CA PHE A 118 -2.65 9.03 -0.74
C PHE A 118 -1.31 8.28 -0.78
N ILE A 119 -0.85 7.84 -1.96
CA ILE A 119 0.47 7.22 -2.11
C ILE A 119 1.56 8.15 -1.57
N ARG A 120 1.62 9.40 -2.07
CA ARG A 120 2.63 10.38 -1.64
C ARG A 120 2.57 10.64 -0.15
N ARG A 121 1.36 10.87 0.39
CA ARG A 121 1.15 11.19 1.80
C ARG A 121 1.58 10.05 2.71
N ALA A 122 1.20 8.81 2.38
CA ALA A 122 1.57 7.64 3.16
C ALA A 122 3.10 7.44 3.19
N THR A 123 3.76 7.55 2.05
CA THR A 123 5.21 7.29 1.94
C THR A 123 6.08 8.35 2.60
N ALA A 124 5.59 9.57 2.80
CA ALA A 124 6.39 10.69 3.33
C ALA A 124 6.77 10.56 4.82
N SER A 125 6.07 9.70 5.57
CA SER A 125 6.29 9.51 7.02
C SER A 125 6.45 8.04 7.38
N ALA A 126 6.86 7.22 6.42
CA ALA A 126 7.07 5.79 6.59
C ALA A 126 8.43 5.51 7.26
N SER A 127 8.51 4.48 8.10
CA SER A 127 9.81 3.95 8.56
C SER A 127 10.54 3.23 7.43
N THR A 128 9.79 2.52 6.59
CA THR A 128 10.26 1.89 5.35
C THR A 128 9.15 1.90 4.31
N VAL A 129 9.54 2.01 3.04
CA VAL A 129 8.62 1.90 1.89
C VAL A 129 8.98 0.65 1.10
N VAL A 130 8.09 -0.34 1.14
CA VAL A 130 8.21 -1.62 0.45
C VAL A 130 7.32 -1.62 -0.79
N VAL A 131 7.92 -1.71 -1.97
CA VAL A 131 7.17 -1.92 -3.21
C VAL A 131 6.94 -3.42 -3.42
N ALA A 132 5.73 -3.80 -3.85
CA ALA A 132 5.34 -5.22 -3.90
C ALA A 132 4.16 -5.52 -4.86
N TRP A 133 4.07 -4.82 -5.99
CA TRP A 133 2.95 -4.94 -6.95
C TRP A 133 2.98 -6.18 -7.86
N GLY A 134 4.02 -7.01 -7.81
CA GLY A 134 4.10 -8.24 -8.59
C GLY A 134 4.29 -8.01 -10.10
N ALA A 135 4.34 -9.11 -10.87
CA ALA A 135 4.61 -9.06 -12.30
C ALA A 135 3.55 -8.28 -13.12
N ALA A 136 2.29 -8.30 -12.66
CA ALA A 136 1.19 -7.59 -13.32
C ALA A 136 1.37 -6.07 -13.33
N GLY A 137 2.24 -5.49 -12.50
CA GLY A 137 2.57 -4.06 -12.56
C GLY A 137 3.15 -3.60 -13.91
N VAL A 138 3.73 -4.50 -14.70
CA VAL A 138 4.26 -4.22 -16.05
C VAL A 138 3.13 -3.97 -17.05
N GLU A 139 1.99 -4.64 -16.89
CA GLU A 139 0.90 -4.65 -17.87
C GLU A 139 0.11 -3.33 -17.94
N HIS A 140 0.46 -2.35 -17.12
CA HIS A 140 -0.29 -1.10 -16.97
C HIS A 140 0.54 0.14 -17.31
N ASN A 141 1.06 0.20 -18.54
CA ASN A 141 1.73 1.37 -19.13
C ASN A 141 2.83 1.96 -18.23
N GLY A 142 3.61 1.10 -17.57
CA GLY A 142 4.75 1.52 -16.75
C GLY A 142 4.36 2.26 -15.46
N ARG A 143 3.11 2.18 -14.99
CA ARG A 143 2.68 2.92 -13.78
C ARG A 143 3.52 2.61 -12.54
N GLY A 144 3.91 1.35 -12.33
CA GLY A 144 4.81 0.98 -11.22
C GLY A 144 6.14 1.74 -11.28
N ALA A 145 6.76 1.81 -12.47
CA ALA A 145 7.99 2.56 -12.68
C ALA A 145 7.79 4.07 -12.45
N ARG A 146 6.70 4.65 -12.96
CA ARG A 146 6.37 6.07 -12.76
C ARG A 146 6.17 6.44 -11.29
N ILE A 147 5.46 5.61 -10.52
CA ILE A 147 5.31 5.80 -9.07
C ILE A 147 6.66 5.67 -8.37
N ALA A 148 7.47 4.66 -8.72
CA ALA A 148 8.80 4.50 -8.15
C ALA A 148 9.69 5.72 -8.39
N GLU A 149 9.73 6.24 -9.62
CA GLU A 149 10.47 7.45 -9.98
C GLU A 149 9.95 8.69 -9.23
N THR A 150 8.63 8.87 -9.17
CA THR A 150 7.97 9.97 -8.47
C THR A 150 8.31 10.00 -6.97
N LEU A 151 8.43 8.82 -6.35
CA LEU A 151 8.80 8.66 -4.95
C LEU A 151 10.30 8.89 -4.74
N ARG A 152 11.16 8.36 -5.61
CA ARG A 152 12.61 8.62 -5.55
C ARG A 152 12.95 10.10 -5.72
N ALA A 153 12.27 10.79 -6.64
CA ALA A 153 12.42 12.24 -6.82
C ALA A 153 12.03 13.05 -5.57
N ARG A 154 11.31 12.44 -4.62
CA ARG A 154 10.96 13.00 -3.30
C ARG A 154 11.89 12.53 -2.18
N GLY A 155 12.99 11.86 -2.51
CA GLY A 155 13.95 11.34 -1.54
C GLY A 155 13.50 10.05 -0.84
N VAL A 156 12.42 9.41 -1.28
CA VAL A 156 11.95 8.16 -0.69
C VAL A 156 12.82 7.00 -1.17
N GLN A 157 13.47 6.31 -0.23
CA GLN A 157 14.18 5.06 -0.50
C GLN A 157 13.17 3.92 -0.63
N LEU A 158 13.24 3.18 -1.74
CA LEU A 158 12.34 2.07 -2.02
C LEU A 158 13.04 0.76 -1.74
N GLN A 159 12.37 -0.13 -1.01
CA GLN A 159 12.81 -1.50 -0.77
C GLN A 159 11.81 -2.48 -1.39
N CYS A 160 12.22 -3.73 -1.57
CA CYS A 160 11.34 -4.84 -1.93
C CYS A 160 11.79 -6.11 -1.23
N LEU A 161 10.99 -7.17 -1.30
CA LEU A 161 11.28 -8.48 -0.68
C LEU A 161 11.84 -9.50 -1.71
N GLY A 162 12.32 -9.00 -2.84
CA GLY A 162 12.76 -9.80 -3.97
C GLY A 162 12.17 -9.30 -5.29
N GLN A 163 12.89 -9.57 -6.38
CA GLN A 163 12.49 -9.18 -7.73
C GLN A 163 12.18 -10.39 -8.63
N THR A 164 11.32 -10.19 -9.63
CA THR A 164 11.15 -11.14 -10.75
C THR A 164 12.36 -11.07 -11.68
N SER A 165 12.46 -12.00 -12.63
CA SER A 165 13.48 -11.94 -13.69
C SER A 165 13.40 -10.67 -14.55
N THR A 166 12.25 -10.00 -14.54
CA THR A 166 12.01 -8.73 -15.25
C THR A 166 12.14 -7.49 -14.34
N GLY A 167 12.70 -7.64 -13.14
CA GLY A 167 12.95 -6.52 -12.22
C GLY A 167 11.70 -5.96 -11.53
N GLN A 168 10.59 -6.71 -11.51
CA GLN A 168 9.38 -6.29 -10.78
C GLN A 168 9.45 -6.75 -9.33
N PRO A 169 9.02 -5.94 -8.36
CA PRO A 169 8.99 -6.34 -6.97
C PRO A 169 7.94 -7.44 -6.78
N ARG A 170 8.35 -8.56 -6.16
CA ARG A 170 7.48 -9.71 -5.95
C ARG A 170 6.36 -9.38 -4.97
N HIS A 171 5.20 -10.00 -5.19
CA HIS A 171 4.07 -9.87 -4.29
C HIS A 171 4.33 -10.62 -2.97
N PRO A 172 4.04 -10.04 -1.78
CA PRO A 172 4.52 -10.60 -0.50
C PRO A 172 3.92 -11.96 -0.17
N LEU A 173 2.69 -12.24 -0.61
CA LEU A 173 1.95 -13.47 -0.31
C LEU A 173 2.75 -14.75 -0.63
N TYR A 174 3.55 -14.72 -1.69
CA TYR A 174 4.28 -15.88 -2.21
C TYR A 174 5.72 -15.98 -1.71
N LEU A 175 6.14 -15.09 -0.80
CA LEU A 175 7.50 -15.05 -0.29
C LEU A 175 7.61 -15.73 1.08
N PRO A 176 8.75 -16.39 1.36
CA PRO A 176 8.98 -16.96 2.67
C PRO A 176 9.06 -15.85 3.73
N GLY A 177 8.69 -16.14 4.98
CA GLY A 177 8.76 -15.16 6.07
C GLY A 177 10.18 -14.65 6.39
N VAL A 178 11.19 -15.37 5.91
CA VAL A 178 12.61 -15.00 6.03
C VAL A 178 13.13 -14.13 4.87
N ALA A 179 12.30 -13.80 3.87
CA ALA A 179 12.71 -12.94 2.76
C ALA A 179 13.14 -11.56 3.29
N VAL A 180 14.39 -11.16 3.04
CA VAL A 180 14.97 -9.90 3.54
C VAL A 180 14.57 -8.73 2.65
N LEU A 181 14.53 -7.53 3.23
CA LEU A 181 14.36 -6.31 2.44
C LEU A 181 15.66 -5.99 1.69
N GLU A 182 15.52 -5.69 0.40
CA GLU A 182 16.60 -5.26 -0.48
C GLU A 182 16.25 -3.93 -1.16
N PRO A 183 17.23 -3.08 -1.49
CA PRO A 183 16.99 -1.87 -2.28
C PRO A 183 16.30 -2.20 -3.61
N TYR A 184 15.22 -1.50 -3.92
CA TYR A 184 14.52 -1.64 -5.20
C TYR A 184 15.07 -0.65 -6.23
N GLY A 185 15.52 -1.17 -7.38
CA GLY A 185 16.03 -0.36 -8.50
C GLY A 185 17.35 0.36 -8.23
N ALA A 186 18.14 -0.13 -7.27
CA ALA A 186 19.57 0.15 -7.29
C ALA A 186 20.13 -0.55 -8.55
N ALA A 187 20.85 0.20 -9.39
CA ALA A 187 21.65 -0.43 -10.43
C ALA A 187 22.67 -1.36 -9.76
N ALA A 188 22.84 -2.56 -10.29
CA ALA A 188 24.03 -3.36 -10.00
C ALA A 188 25.28 -2.64 -10.51
#